data_AF-A0A820QMT0-F1
#
_entry.id   AF-A0A820QMT0-F1
#
_cell.length_a   1.000
_cell.length_b   1.000
_cell.length_c   1.000
_cell.angle_alpha   90.00
_cell.angle_beta   90.00
_cell.angle_gamma   90.00
#
_symmetry.space_group_name_H-M   'P 1'
#
loop_
_entity.id
_entity.type
_entity.pdbx_description
1 polymer ?
#
loop_
_entity_poly.entity_id
_entity_poly.type
_entity_poly.pdbx_seq_one_letter_code
_entity_poly.pdbx_strand_id
1 'polypeptide(L)'
;QPEERNAEGTWYYSETTKNFDKLPLMYKGFCAYHLALNDFKLIHGDPRIGIVQINDHFYSFSEPKDAILFCRKPATYIESIANNAKLNAELIQLLDLHTHFSNVAPYGDLTQSSSKPHLT
;
A
#
# COMPACT_ATOMS: atom_id res chain seq x y z
N GLN A 1 -26.07 -10.84 2.77
CA GLN A 1 -25.97 -10.92 4.25
C GLN A 1 -25.43 -9.58 4.80
N PRO A 2 -25.60 -9.21 6.08
CA PRO A 2 -25.17 -7.91 6.60
C PRO A 2 -23.67 -7.64 6.47
N GLU A 3 -22.84 -8.68 6.47
CA GLU A 3 -21.38 -8.59 6.37
C GLU A 3 -20.82 -8.27 4.97
N GLU A 4 -21.66 -8.26 3.93
CA GLU A 4 -21.28 -7.82 2.59
C GLU A 4 -21.41 -6.29 2.43
N ARG A 5 -22.21 -5.63 3.27
CA ARG A 5 -22.43 -4.17 3.20
C ARG A 5 -21.23 -3.34 3.68
N ASN A 6 -20.23 -3.96 4.31
CA ASN A 6 -19.09 -3.28 4.91
C ASN A 6 -17.77 -3.48 4.13
N ALA A 7 -17.80 -4.11 2.95
CA ALA A 7 -16.61 -4.25 2.12
C ALA A 7 -16.35 -2.94 1.35
N GLU A 8 -15.22 -2.31 1.62
CA GLU A 8 -14.75 -1.11 0.94
C GLU A 8 -13.97 -1.47 -0.33
N GLY A 9 -14.16 -0.70 -1.41
CA GLY A 9 -13.29 -0.75 -2.59
C GLY A 9 -14.02 -0.82 -3.92
N THR A 10 -13.34 -0.33 -4.97
CA THR A 10 -13.83 -0.39 -6.36
C THR A 10 -13.08 -1.47 -7.13
N TRP A 11 -13.80 -2.36 -7.80
CA TRP A 11 -13.22 -3.45 -8.59
C TRP A 11 -12.88 -3.01 -10.01
N TYR A 12 -11.70 -3.39 -10.46
CA TYR A 12 -11.21 -3.23 -11.82
C TYR A 12 -10.92 -4.60 -12.40
N TYR A 13 -11.37 -4.82 -13.64
CA TYR A 13 -11.19 -6.07 -14.37
C TYR A 13 -10.48 -5.81 -15.69
N SER A 14 -9.72 -6.80 -16.16
CA SER A 14 -8.90 -6.71 -17.37
C SER A 14 -9.74 -6.44 -18.64
N GLU A 15 -10.98 -6.93 -18.65
CA GLU A 15 -11.91 -6.90 -19.76
C GLU A 15 -12.54 -5.51 -19.96
N THR A 16 -12.65 -4.73 -18.89
CA THR A 16 -13.40 -3.46 -18.88
C THR A 16 -12.53 -2.24 -18.58
N THR A 17 -11.29 -2.45 -18.10
CA THR A 17 -10.40 -1.38 -17.68
C THR A 17 -9.35 -1.09 -18.74
N LYS A 18 -9.38 0.12 -19.30
CA LYS A 18 -8.32 0.58 -20.22
C LYS A 18 -6.98 0.65 -19.49
N ASN A 19 -5.92 0.14 -20.12
CA ASN A 19 -4.57 0.09 -19.54
C ASN A 19 -4.51 -0.66 -18.19
N PHE A 20 -5.32 -1.71 -18.01
CA PHE A 20 -5.35 -2.51 -16.79
C PHE A 20 -3.96 -2.95 -16.31
N ASP A 21 -3.12 -3.44 -17.23
CA ASP A 21 -1.76 -3.91 -16.92
C ASP A 21 -0.80 -2.79 -16.49
N LYS A 22 -1.20 -1.52 -16.59
CA LYS A 22 -0.41 -0.35 -16.19
C LYS A 22 -0.90 0.26 -14.86
N LEU A 23 -1.90 -0.33 -14.21
CA LEU A 23 -2.36 0.15 -12.90
C LEU A 23 -1.19 0.08 -11.90
N PRO A 24 -0.93 1.15 -11.12
CA PRO A 24 0.18 1.19 -10.18
C PRO A 24 -0.16 0.35 -8.95
N LEU A 25 0.20 -0.94 -8.99
CA LEU A 25 -0.08 -1.87 -7.91
C LEU A 25 0.75 -1.57 -6.66
N MET A 26 0.06 -1.49 -5.53
CA MET A 26 0.68 -1.50 -4.21
C MET A 26 1.47 -2.77 -3.99
N TYR A 27 2.50 -2.64 -3.14
CA TYR A 27 3.31 -3.77 -2.67
C TYR A 27 3.84 -4.63 -3.82
N LYS A 28 4.19 -4.00 -4.95
CA LYS A 28 4.69 -4.66 -6.17
C LYS A 28 3.77 -5.78 -6.69
N GLY A 29 2.47 -5.71 -6.41
CA GLY A 29 1.49 -6.70 -6.85
C GLY A 29 1.46 -7.99 -6.02
N PHE A 30 2.14 -8.03 -4.88
CA PHE A 30 1.93 -9.09 -3.89
C PHE A 30 0.51 -9.03 -3.30
N CYS A 31 0.00 -10.18 -2.85
CA CYS A 31 -1.29 -10.29 -2.22
C CYS A 31 -1.31 -9.48 -0.91
N ALA A 32 -2.08 -8.40 -0.89
CA ALA A 32 -2.13 -7.49 0.26
C ALA A 32 -2.62 -8.20 1.54
N TYR A 33 -3.57 -9.12 1.42
CA TYR A 33 -4.07 -9.91 2.55
C TYR A 33 -2.96 -10.76 3.18
N HIS A 34 -2.21 -11.52 2.38
CA HIS A 34 -1.14 -12.39 2.90
C HIS A 34 0.05 -11.61 3.46
N LEU A 35 0.39 -10.44 2.89
CA LEU A 35 1.41 -9.56 3.46
C LEU A 35 1.05 -9.05 4.86
N ALA A 36 -0.24 -8.89 5.14
CA ALA A 36 -0.73 -8.43 6.42
C ALA A 36 -0.72 -9.53 7.51
N LEU A 37 -0.54 -10.79 7.12
CA LEU A 37 -0.44 -11.91 8.05
C LEU A 37 0.99 -12.03 8.60
N ASN A 38 1.11 -12.55 9.82
CA ASN A 38 2.40 -12.68 10.52
C ASN A 38 3.25 -13.87 10.05
N ASP A 39 2.91 -14.52 8.95
CA ASP A 39 3.62 -15.69 8.42
C ASP A 39 4.60 -15.35 7.29
N PHE A 40 4.77 -14.05 6.98
CA PHE A 40 5.70 -13.50 5.99
C PHE A 40 5.60 -14.15 4.59
N LYS A 41 4.45 -14.69 4.23
CA LYS A 41 4.27 -15.31 2.92
C LYS A 41 4.21 -14.24 1.83
N LEU A 42 5.23 -14.24 0.99
CA LEU A 42 5.29 -13.45 -0.24
C LEU A 42 4.52 -14.16 -1.36
N ILE A 43 3.19 -14.06 -1.30
CA ILE A 43 2.30 -14.63 -2.33
C ILE A 43 1.98 -13.55 -3.35
N HIS A 44 2.25 -13.79 -4.63
CA HIS A 44 1.83 -12.87 -5.68
C HIS A 44 0.31 -12.82 -5.79
N GLY A 45 -0.24 -11.63 -6.01
CA GLY A 45 -1.63 -11.52 -6.40
C GLY A 45 -1.86 -12.03 -7.83
N ASP A 46 -3.10 -12.37 -8.12
CA ASP A 46 -3.55 -12.81 -9.44
C ASP A 46 -4.47 -11.75 -10.06
N PRO A 47 -3.99 -10.86 -10.93
CA PRO A 47 -4.82 -9.81 -11.53
C PRO A 47 -6.04 -10.33 -12.31
N ARG A 48 -6.08 -11.61 -12.68
CA ARG A 48 -7.22 -12.24 -13.38
C ARG A 48 -8.49 -12.27 -12.53
N ILE A 49 -8.35 -12.22 -11.20
CA ILE A 49 -9.52 -12.16 -10.29
C ILE A 49 -10.03 -10.72 -10.08
N GLY A 50 -9.34 -9.74 -10.66
CA GLY A 50 -9.58 -8.32 -10.49
C GLY A 50 -8.60 -7.64 -9.52
N ILE A 51 -8.48 -6.32 -9.68
CA ILE A 51 -7.72 -5.42 -8.82
C ILE A 51 -8.71 -4.58 -8.03
N VAL A 52 -8.47 -4.39 -6.73
CA VAL A 52 -9.33 -3.54 -5.90
C VAL A 52 -8.64 -2.22 -5.62
N GLN A 53 -9.34 -1.12 -5.89
CA GLN A 53 -8.91 0.22 -5.47
C GLN A 53 -9.53 0.60 -4.13
N ILE A 54 -8.70 1.00 -3.17
CA ILE A 54 -9.11 1.48 -1.84
C ILE A 54 -8.28 2.73 -1.52
N ASN A 55 -8.93 3.85 -1.19
CA ASN A 55 -8.27 5.13 -0.89
C ASN A 55 -7.18 5.49 -1.92
N ASP A 56 -7.54 5.47 -3.21
CA ASP A 56 -6.66 5.76 -4.36
C ASP A 56 -5.51 4.77 -4.64
N HIS A 57 -5.39 3.70 -3.86
CA HIS A 57 -4.36 2.68 -4.03
C HIS A 57 -4.93 1.39 -4.62
N PHE A 58 -4.18 0.75 -5.52
CA PHE A 58 -4.59 -0.48 -6.21
C PHE A 58 -3.94 -1.70 -5.58
N TYR A 59 -4.75 -2.66 -5.15
CA TYR A 59 -4.31 -3.88 -4.46
C TYR A 59 -4.65 -5.12 -5.28
N SER A 60 -3.71 -6.07 -5.31
CA SER A 60 -3.89 -7.39 -5.92
C SER A 60 -4.07 -8.45 -4.82
N PHE A 61 -4.76 -9.54 -5.15
CA PHE A 61 -5.04 -10.63 -4.22
C PHE A 61 -4.82 -11.99 -4.89
N SER A 62 -4.43 -13.00 -4.12
CA SER A 62 -4.24 -14.37 -4.65
C SER A 62 -5.55 -15.10 -4.88
N GLU A 63 -6.56 -14.84 -4.05
CA GLU A 63 -7.88 -15.45 -4.14
C GLU A 63 -9.00 -14.43 -3.88
N PRO A 64 -10.21 -14.61 -4.45
CA PRO A 64 -11.32 -13.68 -4.23
C PRO A 64 -11.70 -13.52 -2.75
N LYS A 65 -11.58 -14.60 -1.97
CA LYS A 65 -11.85 -14.59 -0.52
C LYS A 65 -10.90 -13.66 0.24
N ASP A 66 -9.64 -13.58 -0.19
CA ASP A 66 -8.61 -12.75 0.44
C ASP A 66 -8.94 -11.27 0.24
N ALA A 67 -9.38 -10.91 -0.98
CA ALA A 67 -9.85 -9.57 -1.29
C ALA A 67 -11.06 -9.20 -0.42
N ILE A 68 -12.06 -10.07 -0.32
CA ILE A 68 -13.26 -9.83 0.51
C ILE A 68 -12.88 -9.62 1.97
N LEU A 69 -11.99 -10.45 2.53
CA LEU A 69 -11.53 -10.31 3.91
C LEU A 69 -10.80 -8.98 4.12
N PHE A 70 -9.89 -8.62 3.21
CA PHE A 70 -9.17 -7.37 3.26
C PHE A 70 -10.11 -6.16 3.20
N CYS A 71 -11.04 -6.15 2.24
CA CYS A 71 -11.99 -5.06 2.01
C CYS A 71 -12.94 -4.81 3.18
N ARG A 72 -13.15 -5.79 4.06
CA ARG A 72 -13.96 -5.60 5.28
C ARG A 72 -13.29 -4.74 6.35
N LYS A 73 -11.95 -4.70 6.37
CA LYS A 73 -11.14 -3.97 7.36
C LYS A 73 -9.82 -3.47 6.76
N PRO A 74 -9.83 -2.70 5.66
CA PRO A 74 -8.62 -2.42 4.89
C PRO A 74 -7.59 -1.66 5.72
N ALA A 75 -8.02 -0.70 6.54
CA ALA A 75 -7.13 0.05 7.44
C ALA A 75 -6.34 -0.87 8.39
N THR A 76 -6.99 -1.88 8.97
CA THR A 76 -6.34 -2.85 9.87
C THR A 76 -5.26 -3.65 9.15
N TYR A 77 -5.55 -4.15 7.94
CA TYR A 77 -4.56 -4.93 7.19
C TYR A 77 -3.41 -4.07 6.67
N ILE A 78 -3.68 -2.84 6.20
CA ILE A 78 -2.65 -1.89 5.77
C ILE A 78 -1.71 -1.56 6.93
N GLU A 79 -2.25 -1.31 8.13
CA GLU A 79 -1.46 -1.08 9.33
C GLU A 79 -0.61 -2.29 9.71
N SER A 80 -1.16 -3.52 9.62
CA SER A 80 -0.41 -4.75 9.85
C SER A 80 0.75 -4.90 8.86
N ILE A 81 0.57 -4.62 7.57
CA ILE A 81 1.65 -4.66 6.57
C ILE A 81 2.77 -3.69 6.96
N ALA A 82 2.41 -2.45 7.33
CA ALA A 82 3.39 -1.46 7.75
C ALA A 82 4.16 -1.90 9.00
N ASN A 83 3.49 -2.52 9.97
CA ASN A 83 4.12 -3.04 11.17
C ASN A 83 5.01 -4.25 10.89
N ASN A 84 4.58 -5.17 10.02
CA ASN A 84 5.39 -6.32 9.59
C ASN A 84 6.64 -5.88 8.83
N ALA A 85 6.52 -4.86 7.96
CA ALA A 85 7.64 -4.31 7.22
C ALA A 85 8.68 -3.62 8.13
N LYS A 86 8.25 -2.94 9.21
CA LYS A 86 9.17 -2.33 10.19
C LYS A 86 10.07 -3.36 10.89
N LEU A 87 9.62 -4.61 11.00
CA LEU A 87 10.39 -5.70 11.60
C LEU A 87 11.41 -6.31 10.63
N ASN A 88 11.32 -6.02 9.33
CA ASN A 88 12.18 -6.58 8.31
C ASN A 88 12.54 -5.54 7.23
N ALA A 89 13.75 -5.00 7.30
CA ALA A 89 14.25 -3.99 6.36
C ALA A 89 14.29 -4.48 4.90
N GLU A 90 14.40 -5.80 4.66
CA GLU A 90 14.33 -6.38 3.31
C GLU A 90 12.92 -6.24 2.73
N LEU A 91 11.87 -6.35 3.55
CA LEU A 91 10.49 -6.12 3.09
C LEU A 91 10.24 -4.67 2.69
N ILE A 92 10.87 -3.71 3.37
CA ILE A 92 10.75 -2.29 3.01
C ILE A 92 11.27 -2.05 1.60
N GLN A 93 12.44 -2.61 1.29
CA GLN A 93 13.06 -2.51 -0.04
C GLN A 93 12.26 -3.30 -1.09
N LEU A 94 11.92 -4.55 -0.79
CA LEU A 94 11.22 -5.45 -1.71
C LEU A 94 9.84 -4.89 -2.11
N LEU A 95 9.10 -4.33 -1.16
CA LEU A 95 7.76 -3.82 -1.37
C LEU A 95 7.75 -2.33 -1.76
N ASP A 96 8.93 -1.70 -1.86
CA ASP A 96 9.12 -0.27 -2.18
C ASP A 96 8.29 0.66 -1.26
N LEU A 97 8.33 0.36 0.03
CA LEU A 97 7.59 1.10 1.06
C LEU A 97 8.27 2.42 1.45
N HIS A 98 9.47 2.70 0.92
CA HIS A 98 10.22 3.93 1.21
C HIS A 98 9.45 5.21 0.85
N THR A 99 8.66 5.16 -0.22
CA THR A 99 7.80 6.28 -0.65
C THR A 99 6.72 6.64 0.37
N HIS A 100 6.26 5.67 1.17
CA HIS A 100 5.25 5.87 2.20
C HIS A 100 5.79 6.44 3.52
N PHE A 101 7.12 6.40 3.74
CA PHE A 101 7.79 7.02 4.90
C PHE A 101 8.43 8.37 4.58
N SER A 102 8.27 8.88 3.35
CA SER A 102 8.94 10.10 2.87
C SER A 102 8.44 11.42 3.50
N ASN A 103 7.60 11.37 4.53
CA ASN A 103 7.18 12.57 5.28
C ASN A 103 8.01 12.85 6.55
N VAL A 104 9.13 12.15 6.75
CA VAL A 104 10.19 12.66 7.62
C VAL A 104 11.07 13.56 6.76
N ALA A 105 10.86 14.87 6.89
CA ALA A 105 11.80 15.85 6.37
C ALA A 105 13.23 15.46 6.80
N PRO A 106 14.22 15.47 5.90
CA PRO A 106 15.60 15.22 6.29
C PRO A 106 16.00 16.25 7.33
N TYR A 107 16.28 15.80 8.55
CA TYR A 107 16.82 16.64 9.61
C TYR A 107 18.26 16.98 9.22
N GLY A 108 18.44 18.08 8.47
CA GLY A 108 19.74 18.42 7.91
C GLY A 108 19.88 19.83 7.34
N ASP A 109 18.91 20.73 7.51
CA ASP A 109 18.99 22.10 6.98
C ASP A 109 18.61 23.18 8.02
N LEU A 110 19.16 23.04 9.23
CA LEU A 110 19.16 24.13 10.22
C LEU A 110 20.57 24.49 10.66
N THR A 111 21.47 24.76 9.70
CA THR A 111 22.65 25.59 9.99
C THR A 111 23.06 26.39 8.75
N GLN A 112 22.57 27.62 8.64
CA GLN A 112 23.46 28.78 8.61
C GLN A 112 22.69 30.09 8.79
N SER A 113 22.95 30.72 9.94
CA SER A 113 22.76 32.13 10.18
C SER A 113 23.44 32.98 9.09
N SER A 114 22.73 33.95 8.54
CA SER A 114 23.36 35.24 8.22
C SER A 114 22.36 36.36 8.45
N SER A 115 22.48 36.94 9.64
CA SER A 115 21.98 38.26 9.98
C SER A 115 22.52 39.26 8.95
N LYS A 116 21.65 40.02 8.29
CA LYS A 116 22.03 41.29 7.65
C LYS A 116 21.52 42.45 8.51
N PRO A 117 22.39 43.32 9.03
CA PRO A 117 21.95 44.58 9.62
C PRO A 117 21.53 45.52 8.50
N HIS A 118 20.34 46.12 8.63
CA HIS A 118 19.92 47.24 7.78
C HIS A 118 20.20 48.54 8.53
N LEU A 119 21.14 49.32 8.01
CA LEU A 119 21.36 50.72 8.35
C LEU A 119 21.49 51.46 7.02
N THR A 120 20.52 52.31 6.68
CA THR A 120 20.64 53.68 6.14
C THR A 120 19.23 54.22 5.94
#